data_AF-A0A1S9DGH7-F1
#
_entry.id   AF-A0A1S9DGH7-F1
#
_cell.length_a   1.000
_cell.length_b   1.000
_cell.length_c   1.000
_cell.angle_alpha   90.00
_cell.angle_beta   90.00
_cell.angle_gamma   90.00
#
_symmetry.space_group_name_H-M   'P 1'
#
loop_
_entity.id
_entity.type
_entity.pdbx_description
1 polymer ?
#
loop_
_entity_poly.entity_id
_entity_poly.type
_entity_poly.pdbx_seq_one_letter_code
_entity_poly.pdbx_strand_id
1 'polypeptide(L)'
;MPRYISHASPLEDGSGDALEGLLTDLSLTDARETGTVEKGSSAFNPFLALLSPAPVTGPIEKNTGGFNPFLPYLVASPGGPNPEQTIEKLTRDVIPQQLAELQKPRRFILNETDDLYLQGRRFQKKWGISEEGFNNWKSLLLGWVEFPAILLLNPSPWDHLPFDEMVDESPTLSWLQKTLKELQLQLEDVIILDTFPMLRDDLRDDTLSQMGPAGRDELARESFALTRASLALIQPRVLVSCQCCTRPENDRWGFLNNDELAEQLCSSVARAQSRQVRELDLSGHQMQVVQGMHPQYVIQREPAQEEVLVELFAQLFRPFGMWQSRRVAMQQTLCYAGAVLLGLVVLLQRQMKLYGQLCGQAGSGVEGPLAAEHVEELRKQLAEWEGGNKLKKKEG
;
A
#
# COMPACT_ATOMS: atom_id res chain seq x y z
N MET A 1 68.54 16.68 46.73
CA MET A 1 67.65 16.62 47.90
C MET A 1 66.22 16.53 47.40
N PRO A 2 65.31 15.74 48.01
CA PRO A 2 65.48 14.55 48.85
C PRO A 2 64.87 13.27 48.17
N ARG A 3 65.47 12.08 48.33
CA ARG A 3 65.07 10.93 49.18
C ARG A 3 63.87 10.12 48.60
N TYR A 4 63.71 8.79 48.68
CA TYR A 4 64.35 7.55 49.19
C TYR A 4 63.36 6.42 48.70
N ILE A 5 63.77 5.25 48.20
CA ILE A 5 63.86 3.92 48.91
C ILE A 5 62.51 3.47 49.52
N SER A 6 62.00 2.23 49.46
CA SER A 6 62.34 0.92 48.88
C SER A 6 61.13 -0.03 49.08
N HIS A 7 61.13 -1.13 48.32
CA HIS A 7 60.67 -2.51 48.61
C HIS A 7 59.46 -2.78 49.53
N ALA A 8 58.53 -3.62 49.05
CA ALA A 8 58.46 -5.06 49.39
C ALA A 8 57.16 -5.71 48.86
N SER A 9 57.27 -6.85 48.16
CA SER A 9 56.26 -7.93 48.16
C SER A 9 56.44 -8.74 49.46
N PRO A 10 55.47 -9.52 49.99
CA PRO A 10 54.97 -10.74 49.32
C PRO A 10 53.54 -11.24 49.69
N LEU A 11 53.10 -12.26 48.93
CA LEU A 11 52.28 -13.44 49.27
C LEU A 11 50.85 -13.36 49.86
N GLU A 12 50.06 -14.32 49.34
CA GLU A 12 48.89 -15.07 49.87
C GLU A 12 47.57 -14.80 49.11
N ASP A 13 47.06 -15.72 48.28
CA ASP A 13 46.46 -17.07 48.48
C ASP A 13 44.93 -17.02 48.68
N GLY A 14 44.20 -17.94 48.03
CA GLY A 14 42.73 -18.08 48.08
C GLY A 14 42.08 -18.12 46.68
N SER A 15 41.71 -19.30 46.15
CA SER A 15 40.40 -19.97 46.32
C SER A 15 39.26 -19.16 45.67
N GLY A 16 38.39 -19.64 44.79
CA GLY A 16 38.00 -20.96 44.29
C GLY A 16 36.71 -20.77 43.45
N ASP A 17 36.26 -21.85 42.81
CA ASP A 17 34.91 -22.10 42.28
C ASP A 17 34.40 -21.45 40.97
N ALA A 18 34.43 -22.30 39.94
CA ALA A 18 33.27 -22.86 39.23
C ALA A 18 32.05 -21.96 38.94
N LEU A 19 31.74 -21.81 37.66
CA LEU A 19 30.42 -21.40 37.17
C LEU A 19 30.02 -22.28 35.98
N GLU A 20 29.58 -23.48 36.34
CA GLU A 20 28.66 -24.31 35.57
C GLU A 20 27.26 -23.68 35.63
N GLY A 21 26.55 -23.69 34.50
CA GLY A 21 25.11 -23.43 34.47
C GLY A 21 24.72 -22.29 33.54
N LEU A 22 24.49 -22.61 32.27
CA LEU A 22 23.60 -21.84 31.38
C LEU A 22 23.32 -22.58 30.06
N LEU A 23 22.84 -23.83 30.11
CA LEU A 23 22.24 -24.50 28.95
C LEU A 23 21.22 -25.56 29.39
N THR A 24 20.09 -25.12 29.92
CA THR A 24 18.84 -25.89 29.96
C THR A 24 17.70 -24.89 30.00
N ASP A 25 17.02 -24.72 28.86
CA ASP A 25 15.56 -24.48 28.79
C ASP A 25 15.14 -24.17 27.36
N LEU A 26 15.06 -25.22 26.54
CA LEU A 26 14.18 -25.25 25.38
C LEU A 26 13.55 -26.65 25.33
N SER A 27 12.51 -26.83 26.14
CA SER A 27 11.62 -27.99 26.06
C SER A 27 10.24 -27.53 25.57
N LEU A 28 9.88 -28.02 24.38
CA LEU A 28 8.62 -27.82 23.69
C LEU A 28 7.74 -29.07 23.88
N THR A 29 6.73 -28.97 24.74
CA THR A 29 5.51 -29.80 24.87
C THR A 29 4.61 -29.03 25.87
N ASP A 30 3.30 -28.89 25.78
CA ASP A 30 2.24 -29.71 25.20
C ASP A 30 0.91 -28.90 25.16
N ALA A 31 -0.12 -29.52 24.60
CA ALA A 31 -1.42 -28.99 24.24
C ALA A 31 -2.47 -28.75 25.37
N ARG A 32 -3.58 -28.11 24.94
CA ARG A 32 -5.02 -28.20 25.36
C ARG A 32 -5.68 -27.04 26.14
N GLU A 33 -6.78 -26.54 25.52
CA GLU A 33 -8.17 -26.37 26.03
C GLU A 33 -8.35 -26.00 27.52
N THR A 34 -9.13 -25.02 27.97
CA THR A 34 -10.46 -24.47 27.63
C THR A 34 -10.72 -23.29 28.59
N GLY A 35 -11.70 -22.40 28.31
CA GLY A 35 -12.25 -21.53 29.36
C GLY A 35 -13.01 -20.30 28.88
N THR A 36 -14.31 -20.46 28.61
CA THR A 36 -15.31 -19.38 28.60
C THR A 36 -15.48 -18.79 30.01
N VAL A 37 -15.45 -17.47 30.15
CA VAL A 37 -15.95 -16.74 31.32
C VAL A 37 -16.73 -15.51 30.85
N GLU A 38 -18.02 -15.48 31.18
CA GLU A 38 -18.84 -14.27 31.13
C GLU A 38 -18.72 -13.46 32.44
N LYS A 39 -18.93 -12.15 32.28
CA LYS A 39 -19.65 -11.21 33.16
C LYS A 39 -18.84 -10.36 34.15
N GLY A 40 -19.00 -9.04 34.05
CA GLY A 40 -18.81 -8.14 35.20
C GLY A 40 -18.52 -6.66 34.91
N SER A 41 -19.59 -5.86 34.77
CA SER A 41 -19.77 -4.47 35.25
C SER A 41 -18.73 -3.36 34.98
N SER A 42 -19.18 -2.38 34.19
CA SER A 42 -19.28 -0.94 34.54
C SER A 42 -18.13 -0.31 35.34
N ALA A 43 -17.25 0.40 34.64
CA ALA A 43 -16.45 1.47 35.21
C ALA A 43 -16.80 2.80 34.50
N PHE A 44 -17.17 3.77 35.33
CA PHE A 44 -17.42 5.18 35.06
C PHE A 44 -16.34 5.78 34.13
N ASN A 45 -16.76 6.48 33.08
CA ASN A 45 -15.86 7.31 32.28
C ASN A 45 -15.98 8.78 32.76
N PRO A 46 -14.94 9.36 33.40
CA PRO A 46 -15.01 10.68 34.01
C PRO A 46 -15.00 11.85 33.01
N PHE A 47 -14.96 11.57 31.70
CA PHE A 47 -14.92 12.59 30.65
C PHE A 47 -16.30 13.01 30.10
N LEU A 48 -17.41 12.41 30.56
CA LEU A 48 -18.77 12.83 30.15
C LEU A 48 -19.23 14.17 30.76
N ALA A 49 -18.54 14.68 31.78
CA ALA A 49 -18.90 15.95 32.44
C ALA A 49 -18.40 17.21 31.69
N LEU A 50 -17.68 17.05 30.57
CA LEU A 50 -17.13 18.17 29.78
C LEU A 50 -17.91 18.44 28.48
N LEU A 51 -18.99 17.71 28.21
CA LEU A 51 -19.88 17.99 27.08
C LEU A 51 -20.91 19.05 27.50
N SER A 52 -20.76 20.25 26.95
CA SER A 52 -21.75 21.31 27.09
C SER A 52 -23.10 20.89 26.47
N PRO A 53 -24.24 21.31 27.03
CA PRO A 53 -25.55 20.91 26.53
C PRO A 53 -25.80 21.48 25.13
N ALA A 54 -26.22 20.61 24.21
CA ALA A 54 -26.64 20.99 22.87
C ALA A 54 -27.79 22.01 22.93
N PRO A 55 -27.80 23.06 22.08
CA PRO A 55 -28.94 23.94 21.98
C PRO A 55 -30.09 23.18 21.31
N VAL A 56 -31.25 23.19 21.96
CA VAL A 56 -32.53 22.78 21.39
C VAL A 56 -32.80 23.63 20.16
N THR A 57 -32.67 23.03 18.98
CA THR A 57 -33.11 23.62 17.72
C THR A 57 -34.31 22.81 17.23
N GLY A 58 -35.40 23.53 16.94
CA GLY A 58 -36.63 22.99 16.37
C GLY A 58 -36.41 22.41 14.97
N PRO A 59 -37.50 22.05 14.25
CA PRO A 59 -37.39 21.35 12.98
C PRO A 59 -36.58 22.20 11.99
N ILE A 60 -35.39 21.72 11.67
CA ILE A 60 -34.53 22.28 10.63
C ILE A 60 -35.27 22.07 9.31
N GLU A 61 -35.75 23.16 8.73
CA GLU A 61 -36.16 23.20 7.33
C GLU A 61 -35.00 22.67 6.49
N LYS A 62 -35.27 21.56 5.77
CA LYS A 62 -34.37 21.06 4.74
C LYS A 62 -34.25 22.14 3.67
N ASN A 63 -33.17 22.91 3.71
CA ASN A 63 -32.72 23.69 2.57
C ASN A 63 -32.33 22.72 1.45
N THR A 64 -33.30 22.35 0.61
CA THR A 64 -33.18 21.55 -0.62
C THR A 64 -32.51 22.31 -1.77
N GLY A 65 -31.54 23.19 -1.47
CA GLY A 65 -30.82 24.00 -2.46
C GLY A 65 -29.44 23.46 -2.87
N GLY A 66 -28.98 22.35 -2.29
CA GLY A 66 -27.71 21.73 -2.67
C GLY A 66 -27.85 20.88 -3.92
N PHE A 67 -27.33 21.37 -5.05
CA PHE A 67 -27.20 20.62 -6.31
C PHE A 67 -26.70 19.19 -6.03
N ASN A 68 -27.47 18.18 -6.44
CA ASN A 68 -27.03 16.79 -6.38
C ASN A 68 -26.45 16.43 -7.76
N PRO A 69 -25.12 16.43 -7.94
CA PRO A 69 -24.48 16.11 -9.21
C PRO A 69 -24.63 14.64 -9.58
N PHE A 70 -25.41 13.85 -8.82
CA PHE A 70 -25.70 12.43 -8.99
C PHE A 70 -27.19 12.10 -9.26
N LEU A 71 -28.07 13.09 -9.44
CA LEU A 71 -29.50 12.83 -9.71
C LEU A 71 -29.76 12.16 -11.08
N PRO A 72 -29.08 12.55 -12.19
CA PRO A 72 -29.26 11.92 -13.51
C PRO A 72 -28.88 10.43 -13.63
N TYR A 73 -28.13 9.86 -12.67
CA TYR A 73 -27.48 8.54 -12.82
C TYR A 73 -28.23 7.39 -12.14
N LEU A 74 -29.39 7.69 -11.56
CA LEU A 74 -30.30 6.69 -11.01
C LEU A 74 -31.18 6.02 -12.09
N VAL A 75 -31.16 6.54 -13.33
CA VAL A 75 -31.97 5.99 -14.42
C VAL A 75 -31.31 4.74 -15.00
N ALA A 76 -32.05 3.63 -14.96
CA ALA A 76 -31.65 2.37 -15.58
C ALA A 76 -31.49 2.54 -17.10
N SER A 77 -30.30 2.28 -17.64
CA SER A 77 -30.09 2.24 -19.09
C SER A 77 -30.86 1.05 -19.69
N PRO A 78 -31.61 1.23 -20.79
CA PRO A 78 -32.30 0.15 -21.48
C PRO A 78 -31.31 -0.55 -22.43
N GLY A 79 -30.61 -1.54 -21.91
CA GLY A 79 -29.76 -2.43 -22.71
C GLY A 79 -29.73 -3.79 -22.03
N GLY A 80 -30.34 -4.80 -22.67
CA GLY A 80 -30.35 -6.17 -22.16
C GLY A 80 -28.92 -6.71 -21.98
N PRO A 81 -28.71 -7.63 -21.04
CA PRO A 81 -27.37 -8.12 -20.71
C PRO A 81 -26.78 -8.84 -21.93
N ASN A 82 -25.66 -8.33 -22.44
CA ASN A 82 -24.67 -9.21 -23.06
C ASN A 82 -24.26 -10.25 -21.99
N PRO A 83 -23.76 -11.45 -22.32
CA PRO A 83 -23.24 -12.37 -21.32
C PRO A 83 -21.94 -11.78 -20.73
N GLU A 84 -22.13 -10.79 -19.87
CA GLU A 84 -21.12 -9.91 -19.30
C GLU A 84 -20.32 -10.70 -18.28
N GLN A 85 -19.01 -10.47 -18.29
CA GLN A 85 -18.14 -11.01 -17.27
C GLN A 85 -18.57 -10.41 -15.93
N THR A 86 -18.76 -11.26 -14.94
CA THR A 86 -19.08 -10.83 -13.58
C THR A 86 -17.82 -10.83 -12.73
N ILE A 87 -17.86 -10.12 -11.60
CA ILE A 87 -16.76 -10.16 -10.63
C ILE A 87 -16.44 -11.58 -10.16
N GLU A 88 -17.42 -12.50 -10.14
CA GLU A 88 -17.22 -13.91 -9.77
C GLU A 88 -16.35 -14.68 -10.78
N LYS A 89 -16.31 -14.24 -12.05
CA LYS A 89 -15.37 -14.80 -13.04
C LYS A 89 -13.97 -14.23 -12.80
N LEU A 90 -13.89 -12.91 -12.62
CA LEU A 90 -12.61 -12.21 -12.38
C LEU A 90 -11.88 -12.75 -11.14
N THR A 91 -12.61 -12.93 -10.04
CA THR A 91 -12.07 -13.42 -8.75
C THR A 91 -11.67 -14.89 -8.78
N ARG A 92 -12.28 -15.70 -9.65
CA ARG A 92 -12.01 -17.13 -9.79
C ARG A 92 -10.86 -17.42 -10.75
N ASP A 93 -10.80 -16.70 -11.87
CA ASP A 93 -9.94 -17.06 -12.99
C ASP A 93 -8.76 -16.09 -13.12
N VAL A 94 -9.02 -14.77 -13.12
CA VAL A 94 -8.01 -13.76 -13.45
C VAL A 94 -7.13 -13.41 -12.25
N ILE A 95 -7.72 -13.10 -11.10
CA ILE A 95 -6.97 -12.69 -9.90
C ILE A 95 -6.02 -13.79 -9.41
N PRO A 96 -6.45 -15.07 -9.29
CA PRO A 96 -5.54 -16.13 -8.85
C PRO A 96 -4.37 -16.35 -9.81
N GLN A 97 -4.61 -16.28 -11.12
CA GLN A 97 -3.54 -16.37 -12.12
C GLN A 97 -2.55 -15.21 -11.97
N GLN A 98 -3.06 -13.99 -11.82
CA GLN A 98 -2.22 -12.80 -11.62
C GLN A 98 -1.34 -12.95 -10.37
N LEU A 99 -1.92 -13.38 -9.24
CA LEU A 99 -1.17 -13.62 -8.00
C LEU A 99 -0.11 -14.72 -8.13
N ALA A 100 -0.38 -15.77 -8.91
CA ALA A 100 0.57 -16.85 -9.15
C ALA A 100 1.78 -16.38 -9.99
N GLU A 101 1.57 -15.42 -10.88
CA GLU A 101 2.60 -14.81 -11.73
C GLU A 101 3.46 -13.77 -10.97
N LEU A 102 3.05 -13.33 -9.77
CA LEU A 102 3.76 -12.34 -8.95
C LEU A 102 5.05 -12.88 -8.32
N GLN A 103 6.11 -13.00 -9.11
CA GLN A 103 7.45 -13.33 -8.60
C GLN A 103 8.24 -12.10 -8.18
N LYS A 104 8.23 -11.06 -9.02
CA LYS A 104 8.96 -9.79 -8.85
C LYS A 104 8.00 -8.62 -9.13
N PRO A 105 7.14 -8.26 -8.16
CA PRO A 105 6.18 -7.17 -8.34
C PRO A 105 6.94 -5.86 -8.60
N ARG A 106 6.35 -4.95 -9.38
CA ARG A 106 6.95 -3.65 -9.70
C ARG A 106 6.09 -2.54 -9.14
N ARG A 107 6.74 -1.62 -8.42
CA ARG A 107 6.09 -0.35 -8.07
C ARG A 107 6.17 0.58 -9.26
N PHE A 108 5.04 1.15 -9.63
CA PHE A 108 4.99 2.27 -10.54
C PHE A 108 5.47 3.53 -9.81
N ILE A 109 6.42 4.22 -10.43
CA ILE A 109 6.91 5.53 -9.99
C ILE A 109 7.02 6.36 -11.26
N LEU A 110 6.35 7.51 -11.28
CA LEU A 110 6.44 8.42 -12.42
C LEU A 110 7.78 9.16 -12.40
N ASN A 111 8.67 8.81 -13.31
CA ASN A 111 10.00 9.40 -13.41
C ASN A 111 9.95 10.73 -14.18
N GLU A 112 10.88 11.62 -13.87
CA GLU A 112 10.92 12.94 -14.52
C GLU A 112 11.28 12.89 -16.01
N THR A 113 11.86 11.76 -16.44
CA THR A 113 12.18 11.47 -17.84
C THR A 113 11.01 10.89 -18.61
N ASP A 114 9.93 10.48 -17.93
CA ASP A 114 8.78 9.85 -18.60
C ASP A 114 7.98 10.90 -19.36
N ASP A 115 7.53 10.57 -20.57
CA ASP A 115 6.72 11.47 -21.40
C ASP A 115 5.45 11.93 -20.66
N LEU A 116 4.86 11.05 -19.85
CA LEU A 116 3.70 11.37 -19.01
C LEU A 116 4.02 12.47 -17.98
N TYR A 117 5.20 12.45 -17.36
CA TYR A 117 5.64 13.50 -16.44
C TYR A 117 5.76 14.83 -17.18
N LEU A 118 6.40 14.83 -18.36
CA LEU A 118 6.56 16.03 -19.17
C LEU A 118 5.22 16.60 -19.65
N GLN A 119 4.27 15.74 -20.02
CA GLN A 119 2.90 16.14 -20.37
C GLN A 119 2.17 16.75 -19.17
N GLY A 120 2.25 16.10 -18.00
CA GLY A 120 1.67 16.62 -16.77
C GLY A 120 2.25 17.99 -16.38
N ARG A 121 3.58 18.18 -16.51
CA ARG A 121 4.23 19.48 -16.26
C ARG A 121 3.78 20.57 -17.23
N ARG A 122 3.53 20.23 -18.51
CA ARG A 122 3.00 21.18 -19.49
C ARG A 122 1.56 21.58 -19.13
N PHE A 123 0.73 20.59 -18.78
CA PHE A 123 -0.64 20.81 -18.34
C PHE A 123 -0.68 21.72 -17.10
N GLN A 124 0.13 21.38 -16.09
CA GLN A 124 0.26 22.14 -14.84
C GLN A 124 0.56 23.62 -15.12
N LYS A 125 1.59 23.90 -15.94
CA LYS A 125 1.99 25.26 -16.28
C LYS A 125 0.93 26.02 -17.09
N LYS A 126 0.27 25.34 -18.03
CA LYS A 126 -0.74 25.96 -18.90
C LYS A 126 -1.97 26.39 -18.12
N TRP A 127 -2.44 25.54 -17.21
CA TRP A 127 -3.71 25.73 -16.50
C TRP A 127 -3.55 26.25 -15.07
N GLY A 128 -2.33 26.64 -14.67
CA GLY A 128 -2.07 27.23 -13.35
C GLY A 128 -2.31 26.30 -12.19
N ILE A 129 -2.05 24.99 -12.36
CA ILE A 129 -2.19 24.00 -11.28
C ILE A 129 -1.08 24.23 -10.25
N SER A 130 -1.42 24.13 -8.96
CA SER A 130 -0.43 24.23 -7.88
C SER A 130 0.64 23.14 -7.98
N GLU A 131 1.81 23.38 -7.38
CA GLU A 131 2.87 22.37 -7.32
C GLU A 131 2.42 21.15 -6.51
N GLU A 132 1.66 21.40 -5.44
CA GLU A 132 1.05 20.40 -4.57
C GLU A 132 0.05 19.55 -5.33
N GLY A 133 -0.84 20.13 -6.16
CA GLY A 133 -1.79 19.35 -6.96
C GLY A 133 -1.09 18.45 -8.00
N PHE A 134 0.00 18.94 -8.59
CA PHE A 134 0.83 18.11 -9.47
C PHE A 134 1.54 16.97 -8.70
N ASN A 135 2.06 17.26 -7.51
CA ASN A 135 2.72 16.25 -6.68
C ASN A 135 1.72 15.23 -6.11
N ASN A 136 0.51 15.65 -5.75
CA ASN A 136 -0.56 14.76 -5.31
C ASN A 136 -1.01 13.84 -6.44
N TRP A 137 -1.18 14.36 -7.66
CA TRP A 137 -1.42 13.53 -8.83
C TRP A 137 -0.32 12.46 -9.01
N LYS A 138 0.95 12.83 -8.88
CA LYS A 138 2.08 11.86 -8.92
C LYS A 138 2.01 10.82 -7.80
N SER A 139 1.75 11.26 -6.58
CA SER A 139 1.67 10.39 -5.40
C SER A 139 0.54 9.38 -5.51
N LEU A 140 -0.62 9.78 -6.06
CA LEU A 140 -1.75 8.88 -6.32
C LEU A 140 -1.42 7.82 -7.39
N LEU A 141 -0.56 8.12 -8.35
CA LEU A 141 -0.12 7.14 -9.35
C LEU A 141 0.84 6.08 -8.77
N LEU A 142 1.41 6.30 -7.58
CA LEU A 142 2.33 5.35 -6.96
C LEU A 142 1.56 4.10 -6.48
N GLY A 143 2.06 2.92 -6.82
CA GLY A 143 1.44 1.66 -6.40
C GLY A 143 2.03 0.45 -7.11
N TRP A 144 1.56 -0.75 -6.78
CA TRP A 144 1.96 -1.97 -7.48
C TRP A 144 1.24 -2.07 -8.83
N VAL A 145 2.00 -2.19 -9.92
CA VAL A 145 1.45 -2.29 -11.29
C VAL A 145 0.54 -3.51 -11.42
N GLU A 146 0.89 -4.57 -10.73
CA GLU A 146 0.15 -5.82 -10.75
C GLU A 146 -1.00 -5.88 -9.75
N PHE A 147 -1.32 -4.81 -9.03
CA PHE A 147 -2.52 -4.74 -8.19
C PHE A 147 -3.67 -4.12 -9.00
N PRO A 148 -4.94 -4.32 -8.59
CA PRO A 148 -6.04 -3.58 -9.19
C PRO A 148 -5.83 -2.07 -8.99
N ALA A 149 -6.06 -1.28 -10.02
CA ALA A 149 -6.05 0.18 -9.93
C ALA A 149 -7.46 0.72 -9.68
N ILE A 150 -7.55 1.95 -9.19
CA ILE A 150 -8.83 2.64 -8.93
C ILE A 150 -8.92 3.86 -9.84
N LEU A 151 -10.04 4.04 -10.54
CA LEU A 151 -10.33 5.24 -11.31
C LEU A 151 -11.42 6.06 -10.62
N LEU A 152 -11.07 7.22 -10.13
CA LEU A 152 -11.96 8.26 -9.60
C LEU A 152 -12.34 9.26 -10.70
N LEU A 153 -13.21 10.21 -10.37
CA LEU A 153 -13.66 11.20 -11.33
C LEU A 153 -12.62 12.30 -11.54
N ASN A 154 -12.29 13.02 -10.47
CA ASN A 154 -11.46 14.21 -10.49
C ASN A 154 -10.91 14.49 -9.08
N PRO A 155 -9.85 15.33 -8.96
CA PRO A 155 -9.23 15.60 -7.68
C PRO A 155 -10.17 16.24 -6.67
N SER A 156 -9.83 15.98 -5.42
CA SER A 156 -10.42 16.59 -4.24
C SER A 156 -10.30 18.13 -4.23
N PRO A 157 -11.25 18.87 -3.61
CA PRO A 157 -11.07 20.30 -3.32
C PRO A 157 -9.80 20.61 -2.51
N TRP A 158 -9.33 19.64 -1.72
CA TRP A 158 -8.14 19.72 -0.86
C TRP A 158 -6.83 19.34 -1.58
N ASP A 159 -6.84 19.14 -2.90
CA ASP A 159 -5.67 18.72 -3.69
C ASP A 159 -4.53 19.77 -3.72
N HIS A 160 -4.78 20.97 -3.19
CA HIS A 160 -3.75 21.99 -2.99
C HIS A 160 -2.95 21.82 -1.68
N LEU A 161 -3.36 20.91 -0.79
CA LEU A 161 -2.69 20.62 0.47
C LEU A 161 -1.56 19.59 0.28
N PRO A 162 -0.62 19.47 1.23
CA PRO A 162 0.30 18.33 1.30
C PRO A 162 -0.46 17.00 1.28
N PHE A 163 0.16 15.95 0.73
CA PHE A 163 -0.52 14.68 0.44
C PHE A 163 -1.25 14.07 1.64
N ASP A 164 -0.60 14.00 2.81
CA ASP A 164 -1.20 13.40 4.01
C ASP A 164 -2.42 14.22 4.49
N GLU A 165 -2.31 15.55 4.47
CA GLU A 165 -3.42 16.46 4.80
C GLU A 165 -4.57 16.35 3.78
N MET A 166 -4.26 16.22 2.49
CA MET A 166 -5.27 15.99 1.45
C MET A 166 -6.03 14.68 1.69
N VAL A 167 -5.33 13.61 2.09
CA VAL A 167 -5.94 12.30 2.38
C VAL A 167 -6.87 12.39 3.58
N ASP A 168 -6.45 13.07 4.65
CA ASP A 168 -7.22 13.24 5.88
C ASP A 168 -8.49 14.08 5.64
N GLU A 169 -8.38 15.15 4.88
CA GLU A 169 -9.50 16.07 4.60
C GLU A 169 -10.46 15.52 3.53
N SER A 170 -9.99 14.68 2.62
CA SER A 170 -10.81 14.10 1.55
C SER A 170 -11.63 12.90 2.04
N PRO A 171 -12.97 12.99 2.11
CA PRO A 171 -13.78 11.84 2.55
C PRO A 171 -13.62 10.62 1.63
N THR A 172 -13.33 10.85 0.35
CA THR A 172 -13.08 9.76 -0.60
C THR A 172 -11.73 9.08 -0.34
N LEU A 173 -10.65 9.83 -0.18
CA LEU A 173 -9.32 9.24 0.04
C LEU A 173 -9.20 8.65 1.45
N SER A 174 -9.76 9.31 2.47
CA SER A 174 -9.85 8.78 3.83
C SER A 174 -10.62 7.45 3.88
N TRP A 175 -11.75 7.36 3.18
CA TRP A 175 -12.52 6.11 3.07
C TRP A 175 -11.72 5.01 2.35
N LEU A 176 -11.03 5.34 1.26
CA LEU A 176 -10.16 4.41 0.56
C LEU A 176 -9.02 3.92 1.45
N GLN A 177 -8.34 4.82 2.16
CA GLN A 177 -7.25 4.48 3.07
C GLN A 177 -7.73 3.53 4.18
N LYS A 178 -8.87 3.82 4.81
CA LYS A 178 -9.46 2.96 5.83
C LYS A 178 -9.83 1.58 5.28
N THR A 179 -10.53 1.56 4.14
CA THR A 179 -11.00 0.31 3.52
C THR A 179 -9.82 -0.56 3.08
N LEU A 180 -8.81 0.01 2.42
CA LEU A 180 -7.61 -0.72 2.01
C LEU A 180 -6.80 -1.23 3.21
N LYS A 181 -6.72 -0.45 4.29
CA LYS A 181 -6.03 -0.85 5.53
C LYS A 181 -6.67 -2.08 6.16
N GLU A 182 -8.00 -2.17 6.18
CA GLU A 182 -8.73 -3.37 6.64
C GLU A 182 -8.42 -4.60 5.77
N LEU A 183 -8.02 -4.39 4.51
CA LEU A 183 -7.58 -5.41 3.58
C LEU A 183 -6.07 -5.64 3.59
N GLN A 184 -5.34 -5.08 4.56
CA GLN A 184 -3.87 -5.19 4.72
C GLN A 184 -3.06 -4.52 3.59
N LEU A 185 -3.63 -3.48 2.98
CA LEU A 185 -2.97 -2.64 1.98
C LEU A 185 -2.86 -1.21 2.50
N GLN A 186 -1.81 -0.50 2.10
CA GLN A 186 -1.75 0.95 2.27
C GLN A 186 -2.30 1.65 1.03
N LEU A 187 -2.66 2.92 1.17
CA LEU A 187 -3.11 3.73 0.02
C LEU A 187 -2.02 3.77 -1.08
N GLU A 188 -0.76 3.92 -0.67
CA GLU A 188 0.42 3.91 -1.55
C GLU A 188 0.68 2.57 -2.26
N ASP A 189 0.05 1.46 -1.84
CA ASP A 189 0.18 0.18 -2.53
C ASP A 189 -0.70 0.09 -3.79
N VAL A 190 -1.68 0.98 -3.92
CA VAL A 190 -2.71 0.94 -4.95
C VAL A 190 -2.64 2.19 -5.82
N ILE A 191 -2.53 1.98 -7.12
CA ILE A 191 -2.56 3.08 -8.10
C ILE A 191 -3.98 3.66 -8.13
N ILE A 192 -4.09 4.96 -7.90
CA ILE A 192 -5.33 5.74 -7.99
C ILE A 192 -5.16 6.75 -9.13
N LEU A 193 -6.08 6.68 -10.09
CA LEU A 193 -6.17 7.60 -11.21
C LEU A 193 -7.44 8.43 -11.07
N ASP A 194 -7.40 9.65 -11.58
CA ASP A 194 -8.61 10.41 -11.89
C ASP A 194 -8.92 10.31 -13.38
N THR A 195 -10.20 10.41 -13.72
CA THR A 195 -10.63 10.56 -15.12
C THR A 195 -10.23 11.93 -15.65
N PHE A 196 -10.22 12.94 -14.78
CA PHE A 196 -9.75 14.28 -15.08
C PHE A 196 -8.68 14.71 -14.06
N PRO A 197 -7.44 14.19 -14.15
CA PRO A 197 -6.37 14.49 -13.22
C PRO A 197 -6.05 15.99 -13.24
N MET A 198 -5.73 16.52 -12.06
CA MET A 198 -5.45 17.95 -11.81
C MET A 198 -6.60 18.92 -12.19
N LEU A 199 -7.76 18.42 -12.63
CA LEU A 199 -8.91 19.24 -12.99
C LEU A 199 -9.94 19.24 -11.86
N ARG A 200 -9.79 20.18 -10.93
CA ARG A 200 -10.78 20.40 -9.87
C ARG A 200 -12.04 21.09 -10.40
N ASP A 201 -13.10 20.98 -9.60
CA ASP A 201 -14.40 21.61 -9.91
C ASP A 201 -14.31 23.15 -10.02
N ASP A 202 -13.56 23.80 -9.12
CA ASP A 202 -13.34 25.25 -9.13
C ASP A 202 -12.62 25.70 -10.41
N LEU A 203 -11.54 25.04 -10.78
CA LEU A 203 -10.77 25.35 -11.98
C LEU A 203 -11.62 25.19 -13.25
N ARG A 204 -12.45 24.14 -13.33
CA ARG A 204 -13.38 23.96 -14.44
C ARG A 204 -14.36 25.13 -14.53
N ASP A 205 -14.98 25.48 -13.40
CA ASP A 205 -16.05 26.49 -13.36
C ASP A 205 -15.50 27.91 -13.61
N ASP A 206 -14.30 28.21 -13.10
CA ASP A 206 -13.56 29.43 -13.38
C ASP A 206 -13.19 29.52 -14.86
N THR A 207 -12.68 28.44 -15.45
CA THR A 207 -12.33 28.39 -16.87
C THR A 207 -13.56 28.57 -17.76
N LEU A 208 -14.68 27.95 -17.41
CA LEU A 208 -15.95 28.17 -18.11
C LEU A 208 -16.39 29.63 -18.04
N SER A 209 -16.23 30.28 -16.88
CA SER A 209 -16.63 31.67 -16.66
C SER A 209 -15.72 32.66 -17.39
N GLN A 210 -14.41 32.39 -17.45
CA GLN A 210 -13.41 33.30 -18.01
C GLN A 210 -13.18 33.09 -19.51
N MET A 211 -13.21 31.83 -19.98
CA MET A 211 -12.83 31.44 -21.33
C MET A 211 -14.00 30.83 -22.13
N GLY A 212 -15.17 30.67 -21.50
CA GLY A 212 -16.35 30.07 -22.13
C GLY A 212 -16.25 28.55 -22.32
N PRO A 213 -17.26 27.94 -22.95
CA PRO A 213 -17.34 26.49 -23.14
C PRO A 213 -16.13 25.89 -23.85
N ALA A 214 -15.61 26.57 -24.88
CA ALA A 214 -14.47 26.08 -25.65
C ALA A 214 -13.20 25.92 -24.79
N GLY A 215 -12.93 26.87 -23.88
CA GLY A 215 -11.79 26.79 -22.97
C GLY A 215 -11.93 25.66 -21.96
N ARG A 216 -13.13 25.49 -21.39
CA ARG A 216 -13.45 24.37 -20.49
C ARG A 216 -13.26 23.02 -21.19
N ASP A 217 -13.73 22.90 -22.43
CA ASP A 217 -13.67 21.65 -23.20
C ASP A 217 -12.23 21.33 -23.65
N GLU A 218 -11.39 22.34 -23.87
CA GLU A 218 -9.95 22.17 -24.10
C GLU A 218 -9.25 21.67 -22.83
N LEU A 219 -9.45 22.36 -21.70
CA LEU A 219 -8.91 21.97 -20.40
C LEU A 219 -9.22 20.51 -20.06
N ALA A 220 -10.49 20.12 -20.22
CA ALA A 220 -10.91 18.78 -19.88
C ALA A 220 -10.43 17.70 -20.87
N ARG A 221 -10.33 18.00 -22.18
CA ARG A 221 -9.68 17.09 -23.14
C ARG A 221 -8.21 16.88 -22.81
N GLU A 222 -7.48 17.94 -22.48
CA GLU A 222 -6.08 17.83 -22.12
C GLU A 222 -5.87 17.07 -20.81
N SER A 223 -6.75 17.28 -19.82
CA SER A 223 -6.75 16.52 -18.58
C SER A 223 -7.02 15.02 -18.85
N PHE A 224 -8.06 14.70 -19.62
CA PHE A 224 -8.38 13.32 -19.99
C PHE A 224 -7.27 12.64 -20.83
N ALA A 225 -6.55 13.41 -21.65
CA ALA A 225 -5.38 12.90 -22.37
C ALA A 225 -4.29 12.39 -21.41
N LEU A 226 -4.12 13.00 -20.23
CA LEU A 226 -3.23 12.49 -19.20
C LEU A 226 -3.71 11.16 -18.62
N THR A 227 -5.02 10.96 -18.44
CA THR A 227 -5.58 9.66 -18.02
C THR A 227 -5.32 8.59 -19.07
N ARG A 228 -5.56 8.89 -20.35
CA ARG A 228 -5.26 7.98 -21.46
C ARG A 228 -3.78 7.59 -21.49
N ALA A 229 -2.88 8.57 -21.35
CA ALA A 229 -1.45 8.34 -21.29
C ALA A 229 -1.03 7.55 -20.04
N SER A 230 -1.65 7.80 -18.89
CA SER A 230 -1.42 7.04 -17.64
C SER A 230 -1.81 5.59 -17.79
N LEU A 231 -3.01 5.29 -18.31
CA LEU A 231 -3.47 3.92 -18.54
C LEU A 231 -2.60 3.19 -19.57
N ALA A 232 -2.18 3.87 -20.63
CA ALA A 232 -1.29 3.30 -21.64
C ALA A 232 0.11 2.97 -21.10
N LEU A 233 0.61 3.76 -20.14
CA LEU A 233 1.92 3.56 -19.52
C LEU A 233 1.88 2.50 -18.41
N ILE A 234 0.86 2.53 -17.56
CA ILE A 234 0.73 1.66 -16.39
C ILE A 234 0.22 0.27 -16.79
N GLN A 235 -0.69 0.21 -17.77
CA GLN A 235 -1.31 -1.03 -18.25
C GLN A 235 -1.88 -1.91 -17.12
N PRO A 236 -2.80 -1.38 -16.27
CA PRO A 236 -3.37 -2.18 -15.21
C PRO A 236 -4.23 -3.31 -15.79
N ARG A 237 -4.13 -4.52 -15.24
CA ARG A 237 -4.96 -5.67 -15.66
C ARG A 237 -6.40 -5.55 -15.17
N VAL A 238 -6.59 -4.97 -13.99
CA VAL A 238 -7.90 -4.75 -13.36
C VAL A 238 -8.00 -3.28 -12.96
N LEU A 239 -9.10 -2.63 -13.33
CA LEU A 239 -9.40 -1.24 -12.98
C LEU A 239 -10.78 -1.17 -12.35
N VAL A 240 -10.89 -0.61 -11.15
CA VAL A 240 -12.18 -0.33 -10.50
C VAL A 240 -12.60 1.07 -10.87
N SER A 241 -13.60 1.20 -11.72
CA SER A 241 -14.14 2.50 -12.11
C SER A 241 -15.18 2.99 -11.12
N CYS A 242 -14.82 4.02 -10.36
CA CYS A 242 -15.66 4.71 -9.39
C CYS A 242 -16.15 6.07 -9.91
N GLN A 243 -16.04 6.33 -11.21
CA GLN A 243 -16.55 7.54 -11.85
C GLN A 243 -17.89 7.25 -12.55
N CYS A 244 -18.95 7.99 -12.19
CA CYS A 244 -20.28 7.84 -12.77
C CYS A 244 -20.64 8.96 -13.75
N CYS A 245 -19.77 9.95 -13.92
CA CYS A 245 -20.17 11.28 -14.39
C CYS A 245 -19.85 11.57 -15.86
N THR A 246 -19.13 10.71 -16.58
CA THR A 246 -18.72 10.99 -17.97
C THR A 246 -19.79 10.66 -19.03
N ARG A 247 -21.03 10.39 -18.63
CA ARG A 247 -22.12 10.12 -19.56
C ARG A 247 -22.54 11.37 -20.32
N PRO A 248 -22.94 11.26 -21.61
CA PRO A 248 -23.34 12.41 -22.42
C PRO A 248 -24.45 13.29 -21.86
N GLU A 249 -25.32 12.72 -21.01
CA GLU A 249 -26.43 13.44 -20.39
C GLU A 249 -26.02 14.28 -19.17
N ASN A 250 -24.74 14.27 -18.80
CA ASN A 250 -24.23 15.09 -17.69
C ASN A 250 -23.71 16.45 -18.18
N ASP A 251 -24.43 17.52 -17.92
CA ASP A 251 -24.00 18.88 -18.27
C ASP A 251 -22.65 19.30 -17.66
N ARG A 252 -22.26 18.67 -16.54
CA ARG A 252 -21.07 19.02 -15.75
C ARG A 252 -19.78 18.35 -16.24
N TRP A 253 -19.87 17.12 -16.73
CA TRP A 253 -18.71 16.29 -17.14
C TRP A 253 -18.91 15.49 -18.43
N GLY A 254 -20.15 15.41 -18.92
CA GLY A 254 -20.59 14.82 -20.19
C GLY A 254 -20.45 15.81 -21.34
N PHE A 255 -19.27 16.39 -21.51
CA PHE A 255 -18.91 17.16 -22.71
C PHE A 255 -17.89 16.39 -23.58
N LEU A 256 -17.46 15.19 -23.14
CA LEU A 256 -16.64 14.26 -23.93
C LEU A 256 -17.51 13.33 -24.81
N ASN A 257 -18.62 13.82 -25.37
CA ASN A 257 -19.75 13.02 -25.88
C ASN A 257 -19.46 12.18 -27.14
N ASN A 258 -18.20 12.01 -27.51
CA ASN A 258 -17.75 11.16 -28.60
C ASN A 258 -16.41 10.47 -28.29
N ASP A 259 -15.92 10.50 -27.03
CA ASP A 259 -14.72 9.77 -26.64
C ASP A 259 -15.10 8.38 -26.14
N GLU A 260 -14.92 7.39 -27.01
CA GLU A 260 -15.25 5.98 -26.76
C GLU A 260 -14.58 5.44 -25.49
N LEU A 261 -13.35 5.87 -25.18
CA LEU A 261 -12.64 5.43 -23.98
C LEU A 261 -13.31 5.99 -22.72
N ALA A 262 -13.72 7.26 -22.74
CA ALA A 262 -14.41 7.87 -21.59
C ALA A 262 -15.73 7.15 -21.29
N GLU A 263 -16.50 6.81 -22.33
CA GLU A 263 -17.75 6.06 -22.20
C GLU A 263 -17.55 4.63 -21.67
N GLN A 264 -16.50 3.95 -22.15
CA GLN A 264 -16.17 2.60 -21.72
C GLN A 264 -15.69 2.55 -20.26
N LEU A 265 -14.97 3.59 -19.83
CA LEU A 265 -14.56 3.78 -18.43
C LEU A 265 -15.71 4.23 -17.52
N CYS A 266 -16.82 4.74 -18.05
CA CYS A 266 -17.92 5.24 -17.25
C CYS A 266 -18.67 4.15 -16.48
N SER A 267 -18.71 4.30 -15.16
CA SER A 267 -19.49 3.46 -14.25
C SER A 267 -20.91 3.99 -14.03
N SER A 268 -21.70 3.24 -13.27
CA SER A 268 -22.97 3.67 -12.70
C SER A 268 -23.40 2.79 -11.55
N VAL A 269 -24.29 3.32 -10.70
CA VAL A 269 -24.84 2.60 -9.54
C VAL A 269 -25.46 1.26 -9.95
N ALA A 270 -26.30 1.25 -10.99
CA ALA A 270 -26.96 0.02 -11.45
C ALA A 270 -25.95 -1.06 -11.90
N ARG A 271 -24.89 -0.67 -12.63
CA ARG A 271 -23.85 -1.61 -13.08
C ARG A 271 -22.98 -2.10 -11.93
N ALA A 272 -22.69 -1.23 -10.96
CA ALA A 272 -21.93 -1.58 -9.76
C ALA A 272 -22.69 -2.55 -8.87
N GLN A 273 -23.99 -2.31 -8.64
CA GLN A 273 -24.88 -3.24 -7.93
C GLN A 273 -24.98 -4.59 -8.63
N SER A 274 -24.97 -4.57 -9.96
CA SER A 274 -24.98 -5.79 -10.79
C SER A 274 -23.60 -6.45 -10.91
N ARG A 275 -22.57 -5.91 -10.24
CA ARG A 275 -21.18 -6.41 -10.21
C ARG A 275 -20.59 -6.67 -11.60
N GLN A 276 -20.94 -5.80 -12.55
CA GLN A 276 -20.52 -5.93 -13.95
C GLN A 276 -19.02 -5.66 -14.12
N VAL A 277 -18.41 -6.42 -15.02
CA VAL A 277 -17.04 -6.23 -15.48
C VAL A 277 -17.06 -6.10 -16.99
N ARG A 278 -16.31 -5.12 -17.50
CA ARG A 278 -16.15 -4.86 -18.93
C ARG A 278 -14.72 -5.15 -19.35
N GLU A 279 -14.56 -5.78 -20.51
CA GLU A 279 -13.25 -5.87 -21.15
C GLU A 279 -13.00 -4.63 -22.00
N LEU A 280 -11.80 -4.07 -21.86
CA LEU A 280 -11.34 -2.90 -22.57
C LEU A 280 -9.95 -3.19 -23.12
N ASP A 281 -9.76 -3.04 -24.43
CA ASP A 281 -8.44 -3.02 -25.06
C ASP A 281 -7.98 -1.57 -25.22
N LEU A 282 -6.86 -1.23 -24.57
CA LEU A 282 -6.21 0.06 -24.73
C LEU A 282 -4.76 -0.16 -25.19
N SER A 283 -4.46 0.24 -26.43
CA SER A 283 -3.12 0.15 -27.01
C SER A 283 -2.55 -1.28 -27.05
N GLY A 284 -3.42 -2.28 -27.27
CA GLY A 284 -3.02 -3.70 -27.33
C GLY A 284 -2.90 -4.38 -25.97
N HIS A 285 -3.33 -3.70 -24.90
CA HIS A 285 -3.38 -4.24 -23.55
C HIS A 285 -4.84 -4.42 -23.12
N GLN A 286 -5.21 -5.66 -22.77
CA GLN A 286 -6.53 -5.97 -22.26
C GLN A 286 -6.62 -5.69 -20.76
N MET A 287 -7.66 -4.95 -20.39
CA MET A 287 -7.98 -4.54 -19.04
C MET A 287 -9.42 -4.91 -18.69
N GLN A 288 -9.62 -5.36 -17.44
CA GLN A 288 -10.92 -5.65 -16.87
C GLN A 288 -11.40 -4.45 -16.05
N VAL A 289 -12.41 -3.73 -16.54
CA VAL A 289 -13.00 -2.56 -15.89
C VAL A 289 -14.19 -2.99 -15.04
N VAL A 290 -13.96 -3.10 -13.74
CA VAL A 290 -15.01 -3.38 -12.76
C VAL A 290 -15.81 -2.11 -12.49
N GLN A 291 -17.13 -2.22 -12.57
CA GLN A 291 -18.03 -1.09 -12.34
C GLN A 291 -18.20 -0.88 -10.84
N GLY A 292 -17.80 0.28 -10.32
CA GLY A 292 -17.90 0.68 -8.92
C GLY A 292 -18.74 1.94 -8.70
N MET A 293 -18.88 2.34 -7.44
CA MET A 293 -19.54 3.59 -7.04
C MET A 293 -18.52 4.55 -6.46
N HIS A 294 -18.70 5.85 -6.72
CA HIS A 294 -17.84 6.86 -6.10
C HIS A 294 -18.01 6.83 -4.57
N PRO A 295 -16.93 6.71 -3.76
CA PRO A 295 -17.04 6.66 -2.31
C PRO A 295 -17.81 7.86 -1.72
N GLN A 296 -17.52 9.08 -2.20
CA GLN A 296 -18.27 10.28 -1.84
C GLN A 296 -19.80 10.13 -1.94
N TYR A 297 -20.29 9.53 -3.04
CA TYR A 297 -21.73 9.35 -3.27
C TYR A 297 -22.33 8.42 -2.23
N VAL A 298 -21.66 7.31 -1.95
CA VAL A 298 -22.09 6.32 -0.96
C VAL A 298 -22.08 6.92 0.45
N ILE A 299 -21.00 7.59 0.84
CA ILE A 299 -20.85 8.17 2.18
C ILE A 299 -21.89 9.27 2.44
N GLN A 300 -22.13 10.14 1.45
CA GLN A 300 -22.94 11.34 1.66
C GLN A 300 -24.41 11.21 1.24
N ARG A 301 -24.74 10.33 0.30
CA ARG A 301 -26.07 10.27 -0.31
C ARG A 301 -26.75 8.93 -0.09
N GLU A 302 -26.04 7.83 -0.33
CA GLU A 302 -26.59 6.47 -0.28
C GLU A 302 -25.79 5.54 0.64
N PRO A 303 -25.77 5.79 1.97
CA PRO A 303 -24.98 4.98 2.91
C PRO A 303 -25.44 3.52 2.97
N ALA A 304 -26.67 3.23 2.56
CA ALA A 304 -27.16 1.85 2.40
C ALA A 304 -26.39 1.05 1.32
N GLN A 305 -25.65 1.72 0.44
CA GLN A 305 -24.82 1.09 -0.60
C GLN A 305 -23.36 0.89 -0.16
N GLU A 306 -22.99 1.29 1.07
CA GLU A 306 -21.61 1.16 1.56
C GLU A 306 -21.16 -0.28 1.63
N GLU A 307 -22.02 -1.17 2.14
CA GLU A 307 -21.72 -2.59 2.20
C GLU A 307 -21.42 -3.19 0.82
N VAL A 308 -22.17 -2.79 -0.21
CA VAL A 308 -21.94 -3.23 -1.60
C VAL A 308 -20.57 -2.77 -2.10
N LEU A 309 -20.17 -1.54 -1.81
CA LEU A 309 -18.87 -1.01 -2.23
C LEU A 309 -17.72 -1.66 -1.45
N VAL A 310 -17.86 -1.86 -0.14
CA VAL A 310 -16.88 -2.56 0.70
C VAL A 310 -16.72 -4.01 0.23
N GLU A 311 -17.80 -4.71 -0.06
CA GLU A 311 -17.75 -6.08 -0.59
C GLU A 311 -17.04 -6.15 -1.94
N LEU A 312 -17.31 -5.19 -2.84
CA LEU A 312 -16.63 -5.09 -4.13
C LEU A 312 -15.11 -4.95 -3.93
N PHE A 313 -14.69 -4.02 -3.08
CA PHE A 313 -13.28 -3.82 -2.75
C PHE A 313 -12.67 -5.05 -2.08
N ALA A 314 -13.37 -5.68 -1.14
CA ALA A 314 -12.90 -6.89 -0.47
C ALA A 314 -12.68 -8.04 -1.45
N GLN A 315 -13.54 -8.22 -2.45
CA GLN A 315 -13.38 -9.26 -3.47
C GLN A 315 -12.15 -9.05 -4.35
N LEU A 316 -11.84 -7.80 -4.69
CA LEU A 316 -10.75 -7.46 -5.60
C LEU A 316 -9.41 -7.33 -4.90
N PHE A 317 -9.35 -6.69 -3.74
CA PHE A 317 -8.10 -6.27 -3.11
C PHE A 317 -7.62 -7.20 -2.00
N ARG A 318 -8.53 -7.89 -1.27
CA ARG A 318 -8.14 -8.80 -0.18
C ARG A 318 -7.13 -9.86 -0.61
N PRO A 319 -7.25 -10.51 -1.79
CA PRO A 319 -6.27 -11.48 -2.23
C PRO A 319 -4.85 -10.90 -2.33
N PHE A 320 -4.72 -9.66 -2.78
CA PHE A 320 -3.44 -8.95 -2.91
C PHE A 320 -2.87 -8.52 -1.56
N GLY A 321 -3.70 -8.01 -0.66
CA GLY A 321 -3.26 -7.68 0.70
C GLY A 321 -2.79 -8.90 1.49
N MET A 322 -3.52 -10.03 1.41
CA MET A 322 -3.06 -11.29 2.00
C MET A 322 -1.73 -11.76 1.39
N TRP A 323 -1.57 -11.62 0.07
CA TRP A 323 -0.33 -11.96 -0.61
C TRP A 323 0.84 -11.08 -0.14
N GLN A 324 0.64 -9.76 -0.03
CA GLN A 324 1.64 -8.80 0.42
C GLN A 324 2.07 -9.08 1.86
N SER A 325 1.12 -9.24 2.77
CA SER A 325 1.38 -9.55 4.18
C SER A 325 2.19 -10.84 4.35
N ARG A 326 1.86 -11.90 3.59
CA ARG A 326 2.63 -13.15 3.61
C ARG A 326 4.07 -12.93 3.15
N ARG A 327 4.30 -12.11 2.12
CA ARG A 327 5.66 -11.83 1.64
C ARG A 327 6.46 -10.98 2.62
N VAL A 328 5.85 -9.97 3.22
CA VAL A 328 6.51 -9.17 4.27
C VAL A 328 6.89 -10.05 5.45
N ALA A 329 5.97 -10.89 5.93
CA ALA A 329 6.25 -11.85 7.01
C ALA A 329 7.38 -12.81 6.65
N MET A 330 7.35 -13.41 5.44
CA MET A 330 8.39 -14.31 4.96
C MET A 330 9.75 -13.61 4.90
N GLN A 331 9.81 -12.39 4.36
CA GLN A 331 11.04 -11.62 4.28
C GLN A 331 11.59 -11.31 5.68
N GLN A 332 10.70 -10.97 6.62
CA GLN A 332 11.08 -10.71 8.01
C GLN A 332 11.63 -11.98 8.68
N THR A 333 11.00 -13.14 8.48
CA THR A 333 11.50 -14.44 8.95
C THR A 333 12.88 -14.76 8.36
N LEU A 334 13.08 -14.53 7.06
CA LEU A 334 14.38 -14.73 6.41
C LEU A 334 15.46 -13.79 6.97
N CYS A 335 15.12 -12.52 7.23
CA CYS A 335 16.02 -11.58 7.86
C CYS A 335 16.41 -12.02 9.29
N TYR A 336 15.43 -12.47 10.09
CA TYR A 336 15.71 -13.00 11.43
C TYR A 336 16.58 -14.26 11.39
N ALA A 337 16.28 -15.21 10.51
CA ALA A 337 17.10 -16.40 10.32
C ALA A 337 18.53 -16.03 9.91
N GLY A 338 18.69 -15.06 9.00
CA GLY A 338 19.99 -14.52 8.61
C GLY A 338 20.76 -13.91 9.79
N ALA A 339 20.09 -13.12 10.63
CA ALA A 339 20.70 -12.52 11.83
C ALA A 339 21.15 -13.59 12.84
N VAL A 340 20.34 -14.63 13.08
CA VAL A 340 20.69 -15.75 13.96
C VAL A 340 21.90 -16.52 13.41
N LEU A 341 21.91 -16.84 12.13
CA LEU A 341 23.03 -17.52 11.48
C LEU A 341 24.33 -16.71 11.59
N LEU A 342 24.27 -15.39 11.37
CA LEU A 342 25.41 -14.50 11.57
C LEU A 342 25.91 -14.51 13.03
N GLY A 343 24.98 -14.51 14.00
CA GLY A 343 25.33 -14.61 15.42
C GLY A 343 26.04 -15.93 15.78
N LEU A 344 25.54 -17.06 15.26
CA LEU A 344 26.15 -18.37 15.46
C LEU A 344 27.55 -18.46 14.83
N VAL A 345 27.73 -17.88 13.65
CA VAL A 345 29.05 -17.78 12.99
C VAL A 345 30.04 -17.00 13.86
N VAL A 346 29.63 -15.88 14.45
CA VAL A 346 30.49 -15.10 15.36
C VAL A 346 30.82 -15.88 16.64
N LEU A 347 29.85 -16.63 17.19
CA LEU A 347 30.08 -17.47 18.36
C LEU A 347 31.10 -18.59 18.05
N LEU A 348 30.94 -19.26 16.91
CA LEU A 348 31.86 -20.29 16.44
C LEU A 348 33.28 -19.73 16.28
N GLN A 349 33.43 -18.57 15.63
CA GLN A 349 34.73 -17.89 15.52
C GLN A 349 35.38 -17.59 16.88
N ARG A 350 34.59 -17.17 17.89
CA ARG A 350 35.10 -16.95 19.25
C ARG A 350 35.52 -18.25 19.93
N GLN A 351 34.72 -19.31 19.83
CA GLN A 351 35.05 -20.62 20.40
C GLN A 351 36.32 -21.19 19.78
N MET A 352 36.48 -21.09 18.46
CA MET A 352 37.70 -21.52 17.76
C MET A 352 38.93 -20.72 18.17
N LYS A 353 38.77 -19.42 18.47
CA LYS A 353 39.85 -18.59 19.00
C LYS A 353 40.25 -19.01 20.41
N LEU A 354 39.27 -19.22 21.30
CA LEU A 354 39.50 -19.68 22.67
C LEU A 354 40.15 -21.06 22.70
N TYR A 355 39.68 -22.00 21.88
CA TYR A 355 40.28 -23.32 21.75
C TYR A 355 41.74 -23.23 21.30
N GLY A 356 42.03 -22.43 20.28
CA GLY A 356 43.41 -22.20 19.84
C GLY A 356 44.32 -21.62 20.94
N GLN A 357 43.79 -20.75 21.81
CA GLN A 357 44.53 -20.22 22.96
C GLN A 357 44.80 -21.29 24.02
N LEU A 358 43.80 -22.11 24.35
CA LEU A 358 43.95 -23.21 25.32
C LEU A 358 44.96 -24.25 24.85
N CYS A 359 44.91 -24.65 23.57
CA CYS A 359 45.91 -25.54 22.98
C CYS A 359 47.32 -24.94 23.03
N GLY A 360 47.46 -23.63 22.81
CA GLY A 360 48.74 -22.94 22.93
C GLY A 360 49.29 -22.89 24.37
N GLN A 361 48.42 -22.82 25.38
CA GLN A 361 48.78 -22.77 26.80
C GLN A 361 49.08 -24.14 27.42
N ALA A 362 48.41 -25.19 26.96
CA ALA A 362 48.52 -26.54 27.53
C ALA A 362 49.87 -27.25 27.24
N GLY A 363 50.68 -26.72 26.31
CA GLY A 363 51.86 -27.43 25.82
C GLY A 363 51.49 -28.74 25.09
N SER A 364 52.47 -29.38 24.44
CA SER A 364 52.27 -30.56 23.58
C SER A 364 51.79 -31.85 24.28
N GLY A 365 51.24 -31.76 25.50
CA GLY A 365 50.93 -32.88 26.39
C GLY A 365 49.45 -33.19 26.61
N VAL A 366 48.51 -32.36 26.14
CA VAL A 366 47.08 -32.66 26.24
C VAL A 366 46.61 -33.33 24.95
N GLU A 367 46.39 -34.64 25.04
CA GLU A 367 45.87 -35.49 23.98
C GLU A 367 44.55 -34.96 23.41
N GLY A 368 44.56 -34.79 22.08
CA GLY A 368 43.39 -34.64 21.24
C GLY A 368 43.73 -34.18 19.82
N PRO A 369 44.63 -34.85 19.06
CA PRO A 369 44.97 -34.45 17.68
C PRO A 369 43.75 -34.35 16.75
N LEU A 370 42.70 -35.14 17.02
CA LEU A 370 41.42 -35.12 16.29
C LEU A 370 40.61 -33.82 16.46
N ALA A 371 40.82 -33.05 17.54
CA ALA A 371 40.09 -31.82 17.82
C ALA A 371 40.79 -30.58 17.23
N ALA A 372 42.12 -30.58 17.12
CA ALA A 372 42.88 -29.50 16.48
C ALA A 372 42.73 -29.51 14.95
N GLU A 373 42.76 -30.68 14.30
CA GLU A 373 42.48 -30.81 12.86
C GLU A 373 41.07 -30.35 12.50
N HIS A 374 40.07 -30.68 13.33
CA HIS A 374 38.69 -30.22 13.13
C HIS A 374 38.54 -28.69 13.19
N VAL A 375 39.30 -28.03 14.06
CA VAL A 375 39.25 -26.56 14.17
C VAL A 375 39.91 -25.88 12.99
N GLU A 376 40.99 -26.45 12.42
CA GLU A 376 41.58 -25.93 11.17
C GLU A 376 40.67 -26.16 9.96
N GLU A 377 40.01 -27.32 9.88
CA GLU A 377 39.04 -27.60 8.83
C GLU A 377 37.83 -26.63 8.89
N LEU A 378 37.28 -26.40 10.09
CA LEU A 378 36.22 -25.40 10.30
C LEU A 378 36.69 -23.97 9.91
N ARG A 379 37.96 -23.63 10.16
CA ARG A 379 38.53 -22.31 9.80
C ARG A 379 38.56 -22.14 8.30
N LYS A 380 38.98 -23.19 7.59
CA LYS A 380 39.03 -23.22 6.13
C LYS A 380 37.62 -23.10 5.53
N GLN A 381 36.65 -23.86 6.04
CA GLN A 381 35.26 -23.79 5.57
C GLN A 381 34.64 -22.41 5.80
N LEU A 382 34.89 -21.78 6.95
CA LEU A 382 34.46 -20.40 7.24
C LEU A 382 35.10 -19.39 6.27
N ALA A 383 36.41 -19.51 6.00
CA ALA A 383 37.12 -18.62 5.10
C ALA A 383 36.64 -18.76 3.64
N GLU A 384 36.36 -19.99 3.19
CA GLU A 384 35.77 -20.26 1.87
C GLU A 384 34.36 -19.67 1.76
N TRP A 385 33.56 -19.76 2.83
CA TRP A 385 32.22 -19.17 2.88
C TRP A 385 32.24 -17.64 2.86
N GLU A 386 33.14 -17.00 3.61
CA GLU A 386 33.36 -15.55 3.59
C GLU A 386 33.92 -15.06 2.23
N GLY A 387 34.80 -15.85 1.61
CA GLY A 387 35.39 -15.58 0.29
C GLY A 387 34.38 -15.68 -0.86
N GLY A 388 33.52 -16.69 -0.84
CA GLY A 388 32.45 -16.88 -1.83
C GLY A 388 31.39 -15.78 -1.81
N ASN A 389 31.09 -15.24 -0.62
CA ASN A 389 30.16 -14.10 -0.48
C ASN A 389 30.75 -12.76 -0.95
N LYS A 390 32.08 -12.59 -0.95
CA LYS A 390 32.74 -11.38 -1.50
C LYS A 390 32.77 -11.36 -3.03
N LEU A 391 32.82 -12.54 -3.68
CA LEU A 391 32.77 -12.65 -5.14
C LEU A 391 31.38 -12.34 -5.70
N LYS A 392 30.31 -12.81 -5.04
CA LYS A 392 28.92 -12.52 -5.47
C LYS A 392 28.49 -11.07 -5.30
N LYS A 393 29.18 -10.28 -4.46
CA LYS A 393 28.90 -8.84 -4.26
C LYS A 393 29.51 -7.93 -5.34
N LYS A 394 30.35 -8.46 -6.23
CA LYS A 394 30.96 -7.70 -7.35
C LYS A 394 30.25 -7.88 -8.70
N GLU A 395 29.25 -8.77 -8.77
CA GLU A 395 28.53 -9.10 -10.00
C GLU A 395 27.02 -8.76 -9.95
N GLY A 396 26.57 -8.02 -8.91
CA GLY A 396 25.18 -7.61 -8.73
C GLY A 396 24.96 -6.13 -8.98
#